data_AF-A0A1F9FE03-F1
#
_entry.id   AF-A0A1F9FE03-F1
#
_cell.length_a   1.000
_cell.length_b   1.000
_cell.length_c   1.000
_cell.angle_alpha   90.00
_cell.angle_beta   90.00
_cell.angle_gamma   90.00
#
_symmetry.space_group_name_H-M   'P 1'
#
loop_
_entity.id
_entity.type
_entity.pdbx_description
1 polymer ?
#
loop_
_entity_poly.entity_id
_entity_poly.type
_entity_poly.pdbx_seq_one_letter_code
_entity_poly.pdbx_strand_id
1 'polypeptide(L)'
;MYYSFDLTVPASTAETAPLVDEVELVPGTVTRVELQFPRGCVGLVHVQVFHAAHQVWPSNPGGAIAGDGSLVGWAEQWELDDKPSGLRLVAWNDDDTFPHTVTFRFALQAASGPEEEVPPPLTEQPAIELLELP
;
A
#
# COMPACT_ATOMS: atom_id res chain seq x y z
N MET A 1 -10.92 -2.25 -6.64
CA MET A 1 -11.37 -1.54 -5.43
C MET A 1 -10.67 -0.19 -5.34
N TYR A 2 -11.25 0.77 -4.63
CA TYR A 2 -10.69 2.12 -4.49
C TYR A 2 -10.86 2.58 -3.05
N TYR A 3 -9.76 2.99 -2.42
CA TYR A 3 -9.71 3.47 -1.04
C TYR A 3 -9.33 4.95 -1.01
N SER A 4 -9.86 5.68 -0.03
CA SER A 4 -9.53 7.09 0.22
C SER A 4 -9.43 7.31 1.72
N PHE A 5 -8.32 7.85 2.18
CA PHE A 5 -8.03 8.15 3.59
C PHE A 5 -7.55 9.59 3.71
N ASP A 6 -7.98 10.29 4.76
CA ASP A 6 -7.57 11.66 5.04
C ASP A 6 -6.72 11.67 6.31
N LEU A 7 -5.51 12.23 6.21
CA LEU A 7 -4.61 12.39 7.35
C LEU A 7 -4.40 13.88 7.61
N THR A 8 -4.99 14.39 8.69
CA THR A 8 -4.77 15.77 9.15
C THR A 8 -3.56 15.83 10.07
N VAL A 9 -2.50 16.48 9.60
CA VAL A 9 -1.25 16.64 10.31
C VAL A 9 -1.25 17.99 11.05
N PRO A 10 -1.19 18.02 12.39
CA PRO A 10 -1.12 19.26 13.15
C PRO A 10 0.09 20.12 12.74
N ALA A 11 -0.02 21.45 12.91
CA ALA A 11 1.11 22.35 12.77
C ALA A 11 2.26 21.96 13.71
N SER A 12 3.51 22.20 13.29
CA SER A 12 4.73 21.89 14.04
C SER A 12 4.87 20.42 14.45
N THR A 13 4.36 19.50 13.63
CA THR A 13 4.62 18.08 13.82
C THR A 13 6.02 17.79 13.31
N ALA A 14 6.94 17.40 14.20
CA ALA A 14 8.34 17.18 13.85
C ALA A 14 8.57 15.86 13.10
N GLU A 15 9.51 15.85 12.16
CA GLU A 15 9.93 14.62 11.44
C GLU A 15 10.38 13.50 12.39
N THR A 16 10.98 13.83 13.53
CA THR A 16 11.43 12.87 14.55
C THR A 16 10.31 12.30 15.41
N ALA A 17 9.12 12.90 15.34
CA ALA A 17 7.91 12.47 16.01
C ALA A 17 6.70 12.64 15.07
N PRO A 18 6.69 11.93 13.92
CA PRO A 18 5.69 12.14 12.90
C PRO A 18 4.34 11.59 13.35
N LEU A 19 3.27 12.12 12.76
CA LEU A 19 1.96 11.50 12.87
C LEU A 19 1.95 10.21 12.04
N VAL A 20 1.36 9.17 12.63
CA VAL A 20 1.32 7.83 12.04
C VAL A 20 -0.11 7.32 12.11
N ASP A 21 -0.62 6.85 10.97
CA ASP A 21 -1.92 6.20 10.87
C ASP A 21 -1.81 4.87 10.13
N GLU A 22 -2.51 3.85 10.62
CA GLU A 22 -2.50 2.50 10.04
C GLU A 22 -3.82 2.27 9.31
N VAL A 23 -3.73 2.14 7.98
CA VAL A 23 -4.90 1.96 7.11
C VAL A 23 -4.94 0.53 6.61
N GLU A 24 -6.06 -0.14 6.84
CA GLU A 24 -6.29 -1.50 6.36
C GLU A 24 -6.83 -1.49 4.92
N LEU A 25 -6.21 -2.29 4.06
CA LEU A 25 -6.71 -2.61 2.73
C LEU A 25 -7.01 -4.12 2.68
N VAL A 26 -7.85 -4.53 1.73
CA VAL A 26 -7.98 -5.96 1.46
C VAL A 26 -6.70 -6.51 0.81
N PRO A 27 -6.41 -7.82 0.96
CA PRO A 27 -5.33 -8.45 0.21
C PRO A 27 -5.48 -8.29 -1.31
N GLY A 28 -4.36 -8.06 -2.00
CA GLY A 28 -4.32 -7.83 -3.44
C GLY A 28 -3.18 -6.91 -3.86
N THR A 29 -3.24 -6.41 -5.09
CA THR A 29 -2.18 -5.58 -5.68
C THR A 29 -2.63 -4.12 -5.77
N VAL A 30 -1.87 -3.21 -5.17
CA VAL A 30 -2.01 -1.76 -5.37
C VAL A 30 -1.56 -1.44 -6.80
N THR A 31 -2.49 -0.94 -7.61
CA THR A 31 -2.24 -0.62 -9.02
C THR A 31 -2.02 0.86 -9.29
N ARG A 32 -2.45 1.72 -8.36
CA ARG A 32 -2.28 3.18 -8.45
C ARG A 32 -2.28 3.81 -7.06
N VAL A 33 -1.40 4.78 -6.88
CA VAL A 33 -1.34 5.62 -5.68
C VAL A 33 -1.56 7.07 -6.09
N GLU A 34 -2.38 7.79 -5.32
CA GLU A 34 -2.56 9.22 -5.48
C GLU A 34 -2.56 9.93 -4.12
N LEU A 35 -1.82 11.04 -4.04
CA LEU A 35 -1.66 11.88 -2.87
C LEU A 35 -2.11 13.29 -3.25
N GLN A 36 -3.20 13.74 -2.65
CA GLN A 36 -3.70 15.10 -2.84
C GLN A 36 -3.25 15.98 -1.69
N PHE A 37 -2.44 16.99 -2.00
CA PHE A 37 -2.01 18.00 -1.04
C PHE A 37 -3.01 19.17 -1.02
N PRO A 38 -3.31 19.75 0.16
CA PRO A 38 -4.16 20.93 0.24
C PRO A 38 -3.42 22.13 -0.37
N ARG A 39 -4.17 23.15 -0.81
CA ARG A 39 -3.56 24.42 -1.24
C ARG A 39 -3.11 25.22 -0.04
N GLY A 40 -1.98 25.90 -0.17
CA GLY A 40 -1.45 26.81 0.85
C GLY A 40 -0.56 26.12 1.88
N CYS A 41 -0.26 24.83 1.74
CA CYS A 41 0.77 24.18 2.56
C CYS A 41 2.20 24.46 2.07
N VAL A 42 2.36 25.00 0.86
CA VAL A 42 3.63 25.49 0.28
C VAL A 42 4.80 24.49 0.40
N GLY A 43 4.51 23.18 0.38
CA GLY A 43 5.50 22.12 0.47
C GLY A 43 6.01 21.80 1.88
N LEU A 44 5.34 22.28 2.94
CA LEU A 44 5.72 22.08 4.34
C LEU A 44 5.10 20.84 5.00
N VAL A 45 4.15 20.19 4.33
CA VAL A 45 3.62 18.89 4.76
C VAL A 45 4.29 17.78 3.96
N HIS A 46 4.85 16.83 4.67
CA HIS A 46 5.66 15.76 4.14
C HIS A 46 5.01 14.42 4.46
N VAL A 47 5.02 13.49 3.50
CA VAL A 47 4.43 12.17 3.68
C VAL A 47 5.36 11.06 3.21
N GLN A 48 5.25 9.94 3.90
CA GLN A 48 5.84 8.64 3.57
C GLN A 48 4.78 7.55 3.76
N VAL A 49 4.91 6.46 3.04
CA VAL A 49 4.03 5.29 3.15
C VAL A 49 4.89 4.05 3.33
N PHE A 50 4.57 3.31 4.37
CA PHE A 50 5.26 2.08 4.76
C PHE A 50 4.33 0.88 4.58
N HIS A 51 4.94 -0.25 4.22
CA HIS A 51 4.32 -1.57 4.33
C HIS A 51 5.18 -2.38 5.30
N ALA A 52 4.57 -2.87 6.38
CA ALA A 52 5.30 -3.44 7.51
C ALA A 52 6.41 -2.50 8.03
N ALA A 53 7.68 -2.91 7.99
CA ALA A 53 8.83 -2.11 8.43
C ALA A 53 9.54 -1.37 7.28
N HIS A 54 9.07 -1.52 6.03
CA HIS A 54 9.75 -1.03 4.85
C HIS A 54 9.06 0.22 4.28
N GLN A 55 9.85 1.25 3.97
CA GLN A 55 9.36 2.43 3.25
C GLN A 55 9.12 2.05 1.79
N VAL A 56 7.86 2.08 1.37
CA VAL A 56 7.48 1.74 -0.01
C VAL A 56 7.47 3.00 -0.86
N TRP A 57 6.86 4.08 -0.34
CA TRP A 57 6.75 5.34 -1.06
C TRP A 57 7.16 6.54 -0.21
N PRO A 58 8.02 7.44 -0.73
CA PRO A 58 8.79 7.28 -1.96
C PRO A 58 9.84 6.16 -1.79
N SER A 59 10.31 5.57 -2.90
CA SER A 59 11.17 4.38 -2.86
C SER A 59 12.62 4.66 -2.44
N ASN A 60 13.06 5.92 -2.46
CA ASN A 60 14.36 6.29 -1.93
C ASN A 60 14.31 6.38 -0.39
N PRO A 61 15.16 5.64 0.35
CA PRO A 61 15.14 5.61 1.80
C PRO A 61 15.28 7.01 2.42
N GLY A 62 14.40 7.33 3.37
CA GLY A 62 14.37 8.62 4.06
C GLY A 62 13.85 9.78 3.20
N GLY A 63 13.49 9.54 1.94
CA GLY A 63 12.79 10.52 1.12
C GLY A 63 11.37 10.73 1.61
N ALA A 64 10.81 11.90 1.31
CA ALA A 64 9.41 12.22 1.55
C ALA A 64 8.79 12.92 0.34
N ILE A 65 7.48 12.74 0.17
CA ILE A 65 6.70 13.42 -0.86
C ILE A 65 6.07 14.66 -0.23
N ALA A 66 6.19 15.80 -0.90
CA ALA A 66 5.57 17.06 -0.52
C ALA A 66 4.98 17.74 -1.75
N GLY A 67 4.02 18.66 -1.54
CA GLY A 67 3.35 19.38 -2.61
C GLY A 67 2.65 20.63 -2.10
N ASP A 68 1.96 21.33 -3.01
CA ASP A 68 1.12 22.49 -2.69
C ASP A 68 -0.05 22.55 -3.68
N GLY A 69 -1.25 22.20 -3.22
CA GLY A 69 -2.43 22.14 -4.07
C GLY A 69 -2.35 21.13 -5.22
N SER A 70 -1.34 20.25 -5.21
CA SER A 70 -1.02 19.32 -6.27
C SER A 70 -1.54 17.92 -5.98
N LEU A 71 -1.90 17.21 -7.06
CA LEU A 71 -2.11 15.78 -7.03
C LEU A 71 -0.81 15.11 -7.49
N VAL A 72 -0.17 14.36 -6.60
CA VAL A 72 0.98 13.51 -6.91
C VAL A 72 0.47 12.09 -7.06
N GLY A 73 0.56 11.50 -8.26
CA GLY A 73 0.07 10.15 -8.48
C GLY A 73 0.87 9.40 -9.53
N TRP A 74 0.96 8.09 -9.35
CA TRP A 74 1.71 7.19 -10.22
C TRP A 74 1.02 5.82 -10.32
N ALA A 75 1.35 5.10 -11.40
CA ALA A 75 0.98 3.70 -11.56
C ALA A 75 1.92 2.83 -10.72
N GLU A 76 1.37 1.78 -10.12
CA GLU A 76 2.08 0.94 -9.16
C GLU A 76 1.74 -0.54 -9.41
N GLN A 77 2.56 -1.45 -8.90
CA GLN A 77 2.31 -2.90 -8.86
C GLN A 77 2.86 -3.46 -7.55
N TRP A 78 2.25 -3.06 -6.42
CA TRP A 78 2.69 -3.48 -5.09
C TRP A 78 1.74 -4.50 -4.47
N GLU A 79 2.25 -5.69 -4.17
CA GLU A 79 1.47 -6.80 -3.62
C GLU A 79 1.30 -6.67 -2.09
N LEU A 80 0.08 -6.93 -1.62
CA LEU A 80 -0.34 -6.98 -0.22
C LEU A 80 -0.83 -8.40 0.11
N ASP A 81 0.07 -9.38 -0.06
CA ASP A 81 -0.27 -10.81 0.04
C ASP A 81 -0.20 -11.35 1.46
N ASP A 82 0.63 -10.72 2.31
CA ASP A 82 0.83 -11.12 3.70
C ASP A 82 0.07 -10.21 4.67
N LYS A 83 -0.41 -10.79 5.77
CA LYS A 83 -0.88 -9.98 6.91
C LYS A 83 0.33 -9.32 7.58
N PRO A 84 0.29 -8.01 7.88
CA PRO A 84 -0.86 -7.11 7.76
C PRO A 84 -1.06 -6.58 6.34
N SER A 85 -2.26 -6.71 5.78
CA SER A 85 -2.65 -6.11 4.50
C SER A 85 -2.90 -4.61 4.61
N GLY A 86 -2.13 -3.94 5.46
CA GLY A 86 -2.27 -2.54 5.81
C GLY A 86 -1.05 -1.73 5.43
N LEU A 87 -1.28 -0.47 5.10
CA LEU A 87 -0.23 0.52 4.89
C LEU A 87 -0.17 1.43 6.12
N ARG A 88 1.04 1.87 6.45
CA ARG A 88 1.25 2.87 7.50
C ARG A 88 1.58 4.20 6.85
N LEU A 89 0.67 5.15 7.00
CA LEU A 89 0.80 6.52 6.52
C LEU A 89 1.58 7.30 7.57
N VAL A 90 2.71 7.86 7.19
CA VAL A 90 3.58 8.63 8.08
C VAL A 90 3.65 10.05 7.52
N ALA A 91 3.39 11.04 8.36
CA ALA A 91 3.40 12.43 7.91
C ALA A 91 3.86 13.39 9.01
N TRP A 92 4.50 14.47 8.60
CA TRP A 92 4.87 15.57 9.49
C TRP A 92 4.66 16.91 8.78
N ASN A 93 4.66 17.99 9.55
CA ASN A 93 4.26 19.30 9.08
C ASN A 93 5.13 20.37 9.73
N ASP A 94 5.98 20.98 8.91
CA ASP A 94 6.90 22.05 9.29
C ASP A 94 6.21 23.43 9.31
N ASP A 95 4.95 23.53 8.88
CA ASP A 95 4.11 24.73 9.05
C ASP A 95 3.86 24.97 10.55
N ASP A 96 4.13 26.18 11.02
CA ASP A 96 3.98 26.58 12.43
C ASP A 96 2.58 27.10 12.77
N THR A 97 1.74 27.31 11.75
CA THR A 97 0.48 28.04 11.86
C THR A 97 -0.72 27.15 11.55
N PHE A 98 -0.67 26.35 10.48
CA PHE A 98 -1.85 25.63 9.98
C PHE A 98 -1.68 24.11 9.97
N PRO A 99 -2.71 23.36 10.42
CA PRO A 99 -2.77 21.93 10.16
C PRO A 99 -3.10 21.67 8.69
N HIS A 100 -2.52 20.61 8.12
CA HIS A 100 -2.70 20.25 6.72
C HIS A 100 -3.28 18.84 6.58
N THR A 101 -4.30 18.69 5.76
CA THR A 101 -4.91 17.39 5.46
C THR A 101 -4.44 16.88 4.10
N VAL A 102 -3.74 15.75 4.09
CA VAL A 102 -3.37 15.05 2.86
C VAL A 102 -4.36 13.91 2.62
N THR A 103 -4.92 13.82 1.42
CA THR A 103 -5.79 12.70 1.02
C THR A 103 -4.97 11.65 0.28
N PHE A 104 -4.94 10.44 0.82
CA PHE A 104 -4.30 9.26 0.26
C PHE A 104 -5.34 8.41 -0.45
N ARG A 105 -5.10 8.05 -1.71
CA ARG A 105 -5.97 7.16 -2.49
C ARG A 105 -5.19 6.00 -3.08
N PHE A 106 -5.80 4.84 -2.99
CA PHE A 106 -5.22 3.59 -3.47
C PHE A 106 -6.22 2.87 -4.36
N ALA A 107 -5.86 2.64 -5.61
CA ALA A 107 -6.58 1.71 -6.47
C ALA A 107 -5.98 0.31 -6.28
N LEU A 108 -6.85 -0.66 -6.03
CA LEU A 108 -6.47 -2.05 -5.76
C LEU A 108 -7.11 -3.01 -6.76
N GLN A 109 -6.33 -3.94 -7.28
CA GLN A 109 -6.86 -5.20 -7.80
C GLN A 109 -6.89 -6.19 -6.64
N ALA A 110 -8.09 -6.59 -6.20
CA ALA A 110 -8.19 -7.58 -5.13
C ALA A 110 -7.56 -8.89 -5.60
N ALA A 111 -6.89 -9.61 -4.68
CA ALA A 111 -6.45 -10.96 -4.95
C ALA A 111 -7.68 -11.77 -5.40
N SER A 112 -7.58 -12.45 -6.55
CA SER A 112 -8.46 -13.59 -6.79
C SER A 112 -8.22 -14.50 -5.58
N GLY A 113 -9.29 -14.86 -4.84
CA GLY A 113 -9.17 -15.78 -3.71
C GLY A 113 -8.39 -17.03 -4.13
N PRO A 114 -7.84 -17.81 -3.18
CA PRO A 114 -7.06 -18.99 -3.54
C PRO A 114 -7.89 -19.78 -4.55
N GLU A 115 -7.39 -19.90 -5.78
CA GLU A 115 -7.81 -21.01 -6.63
C GLU A 115 -7.56 -22.20 -5.73
N GLU A 116 -8.64 -22.78 -5.21
CA GLU A 116 -8.60 -24.07 -4.55
C GLU A 116 -7.87 -24.93 -5.56
N GLU A 117 -6.60 -25.23 -5.26
CA GLU A 117 -5.74 -26.01 -6.12
C GLU A 117 -6.45 -27.35 -6.18
N VAL A 118 -7.36 -27.51 -7.15
CA VAL A 118 -8.17 -28.71 -7.29
C VAL A 118 -7.11 -29.77 -7.46
N PRO A 119 -6.92 -30.65 -6.46
CA PRO A 119 -5.85 -31.63 -6.55
C PRO A 119 -6.09 -32.34 -7.88
N PRO A 120 -5.06 -32.48 -8.73
CA PRO A 120 -5.23 -33.12 -10.02
C PRO A 120 -6.00 -34.41 -9.75
N PRO A 121 -7.10 -34.67 -10.49
CA PRO A 121 -7.92 -35.85 -10.25
C PRO A 121 -6.96 -37.02 -10.18
N LEU A 122 -7.01 -37.78 -9.08
CA LEU A 122 -6.12 -38.92 -8.84
C LEU A 122 -6.08 -39.71 -10.14
N THR A 123 -5.00 -39.55 -10.89
CA THR A 123 -4.83 -40.22 -12.18
C THR A 123 -4.85 -41.67 -11.82
N GLU A 124 -5.86 -42.40 -12.31
CA GLU A 124 -5.93 -43.85 -12.15
C GLU A 124 -4.55 -44.39 -12.55
N GLN A 125 -3.81 -44.89 -11.57
CA GLN A 125 -2.50 -45.45 -11.82
C GLN A 125 -2.71 -46.55 -12.87
N PRO A 126 -1.95 -46.59 -13.98
CA PRO A 126 -2.05 -47.73 -14.86
C PRO A 126 -1.58 -48.94 -14.03
N ALA A 127 -2.45 -49.95 -13.92
CA ALA A 127 -2.10 -51.24 -13.38
C ALA A 127 -1.06 -51.88 -14.32
N ILE A 128 0.21 -51.65 -14.01
CA ILE A 128 1.38 -52.37 -14.53
C ILE A 128 1.91 -53.08 -13.29
N GLU A 129 2.07 -54.39 -13.19
CA GLU A 129 2.25 -55.50 -14.12
C GLU A 129 2.19 -56.77 -13.22
N LEU A 130 1.80 -57.97 -13.62
CA LEU A 130 2.68 -59.02 -14.19
C LEU A 130 1.99 -60.37 -13.90
N LEU A 131 1.95 -61.26 -14.90
CA LEU A 131 2.08 -62.73 -14.85
C LEU A 131 1.51 -63.27 -16.17
N GLU A 132 2.32 -63.20 -17.23
CA GLU A 132 3.03 -64.35 -17.84
C GLU A 132 2.24 -64.95 -19.01
N LEU A 133 2.68 -64.63 -20.23
CA LEU A 133 2.61 -65.49 -21.42
C LEU A 133 3.77 -66.52 -21.32
N PRO A 134 3.72 -67.73 -21.92
CA PRO A 134 2.94 -68.14 -23.10
C PRO A 134 1.94 -69.29 -22.90
#